data_AF-A0A7W1S054-F1
#
_entry.id   AF-A0A7W1S054-F1
#
_cell.length_a   1.000
_cell.length_b   1.000
_cell.length_c   1.000
_cell.angle_alpha   90.00
_cell.angle_beta   90.00
_cell.angle_gamma   90.00
#
_symmetry.space_group_name_H-M   'P 1'
#
loop_
_entity.id
_entity.type
_entity.pdbx_description
1 polymer ?
#
loop_
_entity_poly.entity_id
_entity_poly.type
_entity_poly.pdbx_seq_one_letter_code
_entity_poly.pdbx_strand_id
1 'polypeptide(L)'
;MLSPRRPCRGSSATLLSLCLAWGGAACLPGEERAADAPPPAIVESADAPLPAWLTRGLDWLVAAQHADGGWGAGSHAAQQVIDPHAVVTDPATTAFVAMALMRAGNTTAQGAQRDQLARALDYL
;
A
#
# COMPACT_ATOMS: atom_id res chain seq x y z
N MET A 1 1.21 -13.53 27.95
CA MET A 1 1.30 -12.85 29.26
C MET A 1 0.72 -11.45 29.09
N LEU A 2 -0.57 -11.30 29.40
CA LEU A 2 -1.30 -10.04 29.35
C LEU A 2 -0.89 -9.18 30.55
N SER A 3 -0.47 -7.93 30.31
CA SER A 3 -0.46 -6.90 31.34
C SER A 3 -1.73 -6.04 31.17
N PRO A 4 -2.64 -6.00 32.16
CA PRO A 4 -3.88 -5.26 32.03
C PRO A 4 -3.66 -3.75 32.17
N ARG A 5 -4.18 -2.99 31.21
CA ARG A 5 -4.24 -1.52 31.25
C ARG A 5 -5.09 -1.08 32.45
N ARG A 6 -4.53 -0.22 33.31
CA ARG A 6 -5.24 0.33 34.47
C ARG A 6 -6.29 1.36 34.01
N PRO A 7 -7.54 1.30 34.48
CA PRO A 7 -8.53 2.35 34.22
C PRO A 7 -8.27 3.58 35.10
N CYS A 8 -8.20 4.77 34.50
CA CYS A 8 -8.18 6.04 35.21
C CYS A 8 -9.55 6.27 35.88
N ARG A 9 -9.53 6.35 37.20
CA ARG A 9 -10.68 6.56 38.08
C ARG A 9 -11.15 8.01 37.95
N GLY A 10 -12.26 8.26 37.26
CA GLY A 10 -12.94 9.55 37.27
C GLY A 10 -13.57 9.77 38.64
N SER A 11 -13.06 10.74 39.41
CA SER A 11 -13.63 11.13 40.69
C SER A 11 -14.48 12.38 40.48
N SER A 12 -15.80 12.20 40.47
CA SER A 12 -16.76 13.27 40.74
C SER A 12 -16.61 13.70 42.21
N ALA A 13 -16.42 14.99 42.46
CA ALA A 13 -17.01 15.70 43.61
C ALA A 13 -16.55 17.17 43.60
N THR A 14 -17.53 18.04 43.34
CA THR A 14 -17.72 19.36 43.94
C THR A 14 -16.88 19.60 45.20
N LEU A 15 -16.08 20.69 45.23
CA LEU A 15 -15.85 21.49 46.44
C LEU A 15 -15.18 22.83 46.07
N LEU A 16 -15.82 23.92 46.50
CA LEU A 16 -15.27 25.27 46.60
C LEU A 16 -13.92 25.25 47.34
N SER A 17 -12.92 25.97 46.85
CA SER A 17 -12.16 26.93 47.68
C SER A 17 -11.16 27.73 46.85
N LEU A 18 -11.14 29.03 47.15
CA LEU A 18 -10.08 29.98 46.83
C LEU A 18 -8.69 29.38 47.07
N CYS A 19 -7.83 29.47 46.06
CA CYS A 19 -6.39 29.60 46.22
C CYS A 19 -5.88 30.51 45.10
N LEU A 20 -6.02 31.82 45.32
CA LEU A 20 -5.13 32.79 44.70
C LEU A 20 -3.76 32.66 45.36
N ALA A 21 -2.72 32.83 44.55
CA ALA A 21 -1.31 32.91 44.91
C ALA A 21 -0.68 31.59 45.39
N TRP A 22 -0.12 30.84 44.44
CA TRP A 22 1.27 30.38 44.52
C TRP A 22 1.77 30.23 43.08
N GLY A 23 2.95 30.79 42.80
CA GLY A 23 3.59 30.78 41.49
C GLY A 23 4.02 29.38 41.07
N GLY A 24 3.05 28.58 40.61
CA GLY A 24 3.29 27.35 39.88
C GLY A 24 3.32 27.66 38.40
N ALA A 25 4.44 27.36 37.75
CA ALA A 25 4.52 27.31 36.30
C ALA A 25 3.34 26.50 35.76
N ALA A 26 2.48 27.14 34.97
CA ALA A 26 1.46 26.44 34.22
C ALA A 26 2.17 25.43 33.32
N CYS A 27 2.03 24.15 33.63
CA CYS A 27 2.30 23.10 32.67
C CYS A 27 1.19 23.22 31.61
N LEU A 28 1.47 23.95 30.53
CA LEU A 28 0.54 24.08 29.42
C LEU A 28 0.24 22.68 28.90
N PRO A 29 -1.04 22.28 28.80
CA PRO A 29 -1.39 20.98 28.27
C PRO A 29 -1.08 20.94 26.77
N GLY A 30 -0.21 20.00 26.39
CA GLY A 30 -0.23 19.35 25.08
C GLY A 30 0.14 20.20 23.87
N GLU A 31 1.42 20.49 23.69
CA GLU A 31 1.98 20.43 22.34
C GLU A 31 2.23 18.95 22.02
N GLU A 32 1.21 18.25 21.55
CA GLU A 32 1.43 17.07 20.71
C GLU A 32 2.06 17.56 19.42
N ARG A 33 3.39 17.58 19.43
CA ARG A 33 4.23 17.82 18.26
C ARG A 33 3.70 16.93 17.15
N ALA A 34 3.33 17.52 16.00
CA ALA A 34 2.77 16.90 14.80
C ALA A 34 3.69 15.87 14.10
N ALA A 35 4.52 15.14 14.85
CA ALA A 35 5.48 14.16 14.39
C ALA A 35 4.85 12.77 14.18
N ASP A 36 3.56 12.58 14.44
CA ASP A 36 2.84 11.31 14.24
C ASP A 36 1.75 11.40 13.15
N ALA A 37 1.65 12.53 12.44
CA ALA A 37 0.82 12.56 11.25
C ALA A 37 1.47 11.62 10.21
N PRO A 38 0.78 10.56 9.74
CA PRO A 38 1.31 9.76 8.66
C PRO A 38 1.65 10.71 7.50
N PRO A 39 2.79 10.51 6.83
CA PRO A 39 3.14 11.32 5.66
C PRO A 39 1.91 11.40 4.76
N PRO A 40 1.61 12.57 4.17
CA PRO A 40 0.38 12.76 3.41
C PRO A 40 0.24 11.59 2.46
N ALA A 41 -0.77 10.76 2.69
CA ALA A 41 -1.01 9.61 1.84
C ALA A 41 -1.15 10.21 0.45
N ILE A 42 -0.31 9.78 -0.48
CA ILE A 42 -0.47 10.10 -1.89
C ILE A 42 -1.70 9.30 -2.31
N VAL A 43 -2.89 9.79 -1.94
CA VAL A 43 -4.17 9.29 -2.42
C VAL A 43 -4.39 9.95 -3.77
N GLU A 44 -3.63 9.46 -4.75
CA GLU A 44 -4.02 9.60 -6.14
C GLU A 44 -5.41 8.96 -6.25
N SER A 45 -6.42 9.76 -6.62
CA SER A 45 -7.81 9.32 -6.62
C SER A 45 -7.95 8.14 -7.56
N ALA A 46 -8.48 7.02 -7.05
CA ALA A 46 -8.60 5.75 -7.78
C ALA A 46 -9.38 5.86 -9.11
N ASP A 47 -10.17 6.92 -9.29
CA ASP A 47 -11.02 7.16 -10.44
C ASP A 47 -10.40 8.09 -11.51
N ALA A 48 -9.21 8.64 -11.26
CA ALA A 48 -8.52 9.45 -12.26
C ALA A 48 -8.01 8.56 -13.40
N PRO A 49 -8.15 8.99 -14.67
CA PRO A 49 -7.61 8.24 -15.79
C PRO A 49 -6.09 8.11 -15.65
N LEU A 50 -5.59 6.88 -15.84
CA LEU A 50 -4.17 6.60 -15.74
C LEU A 50 -3.39 7.42 -16.78
N PRO A 51 -2.20 7.94 -16.42
CA PRO A 51 -1.38 8.67 -17.38
C PRO A 51 -0.92 7.74 -18.51
N ALA A 52 -0.77 8.28 -19.73
CA ALA A 52 -0.51 7.48 -20.93
C ALA A 52 0.75 6.59 -20.86
N TRP A 53 1.77 6.97 -20.09
CA TRP A 53 2.96 6.14 -19.90
C TRP A 53 2.67 4.88 -19.07
N LEU A 54 1.74 4.97 -18.11
CA LEU A 54 1.34 3.83 -17.28
C LEU A 54 0.47 2.88 -18.10
N THR A 55 -0.48 3.40 -18.88
CA THR A 55 -1.28 2.60 -19.82
C THR A 55 -0.38 1.80 -20.76
N ARG A 56 0.63 2.43 -21.37
CA ARG A 56 1.60 1.72 -22.24
C ARG A 56 2.34 0.60 -21.51
N GLY A 57 2.69 0.80 -20.24
CA GLY A 57 3.33 -0.23 -19.42
C GLY A 57 2.38 -1.40 -19.15
N LEU A 58 1.12 -1.12 -18.82
CA LEU A 58 0.09 -2.14 -18.61
C LEU A 58 -0.19 -2.93 -19.90
N ASP A 59 -0.29 -2.25 -21.05
CA ASP A 59 -0.51 -2.91 -22.34
C ASP A 59 0.63 -3.87 -22.67
N TRP A 60 1.88 -3.49 -22.37
CA TRP A 60 3.02 -4.37 -22.53
C TRP A 60 2.95 -5.58 -21.59
N LEU A 61 2.60 -5.38 -20.31
CA LEU A 61 2.46 -6.47 -19.34
C LEU A 61 1.39 -7.48 -19.77
N VAL A 62 0.26 -6.98 -20.30
CA VAL A 62 -0.81 -7.83 -20.85
C VAL A 62 -0.31 -8.67 -22.03
N ALA A 63 0.43 -8.06 -22.96
CA ALA A 63 0.97 -8.77 -24.13
C ALA A 63 2.11 -9.75 -23.78
N ALA A 64 2.84 -9.48 -22.69
CA ALA A 64 3.96 -10.29 -22.21
C ALA A 64 3.54 -11.48 -21.33
N GLN A 65 2.27 -11.57 -20.90
CA GLN A 65 1.81 -12.66 -20.04
C GLN A 65 1.83 -13.99 -20.81
N HIS A 66 2.47 -15.01 -20.23
CA HIS A 66 2.53 -16.35 -20.82
C HIS A 66 1.17 -17.05 -20.82
N ALA A 67 1.06 -18.15 -21.56
CA ALA A 67 -0.18 -18.92 -21.65
C ALA A 67 -0.62 -19.52 -20.30
N ASP A 68 0.34 -19.89 -19.46
CA ASP A 68 0.15 -20.39 -18.09
C ASP A 68 -0.26 -19.31 -17.08
N GLY A 69 -0.20 -18.02 -17.46
CA GLY A 69 -0.56 -16.90 -16.60
C GLY A 69 0.63 -16.22 -15.92
N GLY A 70 1.85 -16.75 -16.06
CA GLY A 70 3.04 -16.21 -15.43
C GLY A 70 3.78 -15.14 -16.23
N TRP A 71 4.76 -14.52 -15.58
CA TRP A 71 5.83 -13.72 -16.19
C TRP A 71 7.19 -14.26 -15.76
N GLY A 72 8.18 -14.12 -16.61
CA GLY A 72 9.57 -14.51 -16.34
C GLY A 72 10.52 -13.33 -16.43
N ALA A 73 11.61 -13.41 -15.68
CA ALA A 73 12.75 -12.50 -15.85
C ALA A 73 13.78 -13.09 -16.82
N GLY A 74 14.28 -12.26 -17.74
CA GLY A 74 15.43 -12.61 -18.58
C GLY A 74 16.72 -12.75 -17.78
N SER A 75 17.72 -13.43 -18.37
CA SER A 75 19.04 -13.55 -17.76
C SER A 75 19.99 -12.45 -18.24
N HIS A 76 20.98 -12.09 -17.41
CA HIS A 76 22.03 -11.16 -17.81
C HIS A 76 22.83 -11.65 -19.04
N ALA A 77 22.93 -12.96 -19.24
CA ALA A 77 23.63 -13.55 -20.39
C ALA A 77 22.86 -13.41 -21.72
N ALA A 78 21.58 -13.01 -21.68
CA ALA A 78 20.70 -12.99 -22.84
C ALA A 78 19.96 -11.65 -23.03
N GLN A 79 20.58 -10.52 -22.63
CA GLN A 79 19.94 -9.19 -22.73
C GLN A 79 19.61 -8.75 -24.17
N GLN A 80 20.23 -9.35 -25.18
CA GLN A 80 19.90 -9.15 -26.59
C GLN A 80 18.52 -9.70 -26.99
N VAL A 81 17.94 -10.60 -26.18
CA VAL A 81 16.62 -11.19 -26.44
C VAL A 81 15.56 -10.26 -25.86
N ILE A 82 14.79 -9.63 -26.74
CA ILE A 82 13.73 -8.68 -26.39
C ILE A 82 12.36 -9.35 -26.28
N ASP A 83 12.22 -10.59 -26.78
CA ASP A 83 10.98 -11.35 -26.72
C ASP A 83 10.64 -11.75 -25.27
N PRO A 84 9.54 -11.24 -24.67
CA PRO A 84 9.13 -11.61 -23.31
C PRO A 84 8.65 -13.05 -23.19
N HIS A 85 8.36 -13.74 -24.29
CA HIS A 85 7.95 -15.15 -24.30
C HIS A 85 9.15 -16.10 -24.38
N ALA A 86 10.36 -15.58 -24.58
CA ALA A 86 11.60 -16.37 -24.65
C ALA A 86 12.24 -16.66 -23.28
N VAL A 87 11.52 -16.39 -22.19
CA VAL A 87 11.96 -16.62 -20.80
C VAL A 87 11.04 -17.60 -20.09
N VAL A 88 11.56 -18.27 -19.06
CA VAL A 88 10.76 -19.16 -18.22
C VAL A 88 10.05 -18.32 -17.15
N THR A 89 8.75 -18.54 -16.98
CA THR A 89 7.96 -17.90 -15.93
C THR A 89 8.45 -18.29 -14.54
N ASP A 90 8.39 -17.35 -13.60
CA ASP A 90 8.75 -17.63 -12.20
C ASP A 90 7.76 -16.95 -11.22
N PRO A 91 7.56 -17.53 -10.03
CA PRO A 91 6.57 -17.03 -9.07
C PRO A 91 6.92 -15.65 -8.50
N ALA A 92 8.20 -15.31 -8.37
CA ALA A 92 8.61 -14.03 -7.80
C ALA A 92 8.30 -12.87 -8.76
N THR A 93 8.66 -13.02 -10.04
CA THR A 93 8.33 -12.06 -11.09
C THR A 93 6.82 -11.96 -11.29
N THR A 94 6.12 -13.10 -11.31
CA THR A 94 4.66 -13.13 -11.45
C THR A 94 3.96 -12.40 -10.29
N ALA A 95 4.39 -12.62 -9.05
CA ALA A 95 3.85 -11.91 -7.89
C ALA A 95 4.12 -10.39 -7.96
N PHE A 96 5.29 -9.98 -8.44
CA PHE A 96 5.61 -8.56 -8.60
C PHE A 96 4.71 -7.87 -9.63
N VAL A 97 4.49 -8.52 -10.78
CA VAL A 97 3.57 -8.01 -11.80
C VAL A 97 2.13 -7.99 -11.28
N ALA A 98 1.68 -9.04 -10.58
CA ALA A 98 0.34 -9.08 -9.99
C ALA A 98 0.11 -7.91 -9.00
N MET A 99 1.09 -7.60 -8.14
CA MET A 99 1.02 -6.43 -7.26
C MET A 99 0.95 -5.11 -8.04
N ALA A 100 1.68 -4.98 -9.15
CA ALA A 100 1.63 -3.80 -10.01
C ALA A 100 0.24 -3.64 -10.67
N LEU A 101 -0.36 -4.73 -11.15
CA LEU A 101 -1.72 -4.72 -11.70
C LEU A 101 -2.74 -4.31 -10.64
N MET A 102 -2.61 -4.81 -9.41
CA MET A 102 -3.45 -4.39 -8.28
C MET A 102 -3.29 -2.92 -7.94
N ARG A 103 -2.04 -2.42 -7.96
CA ARG A 103 -1.73 -1.01 -7.72
C ARG A 103 -2.32 -0.10 -8.80
N ALA A 104 -2.44 -0.59 -10.03
CA ALA A 104 -3.12 0.10 -11.13
C ALA A 104 -4.66 0.07 -11.04
N GLY A 105 -5.23 -0.45 -9.94
CA GLY A 105 -6.67 -0.44 -9.68
C GLY A 105 -7.40 -1.72 -10.12
N ASN A 106 -6.68 -2.80 -10.47
CA ASN A 106 -7.30 -4.07 -10.81
C ASN A 106 -7.56 -4.94 -9.57
N THR A 107 -8.67 -5.65 -9.58
CA THR A 107 -8.99 -6.72 -8.64
C THR A 107 -9.33 -7.99 -9.43
N THR A 108 -9.60 -9.10 -8.77
CA THR A 108 -10.10 -10.31 -9.45
C THR A 108 -11.52 -10.16 -9.99
N ALA A 109 -12.25 -9.11 -9.61
CA ALA A 109 -13.63 -8.88 -10.03
C ALA A 109 -13.79 -7.65 -10.95
N GLN A 110 -12.90 -6.66 -10.85
CA GLN A 110 -13.00 -5.38 -11.56
C GLN A 110 -11.64 -4.94 -12.13
N GLY A 111 -11.67 -4.03 -13.10
CA GLY A 111 -10.49 -3.47 -13.74
C GLY A 111 -10.26 -4.03 -15.15
N ALA A 112 -9.51 -3.28 -15.95
CA ALA A 112 -9.26 -3.62 -17.35
C ALA A 112 -8.35 -4.86 -17.52
N GLN A 113 -7.47 -5.12 -16.55
CA GLN A 113 -6.54 -6.24 -16.53
C GLN A 113 -6.93 -7.32 -15.49
N ARG A 114 -8.21 -7.42 -15.14
CA ARG A 114 -8.70 -8.37 -14.13
C ARG A 114 -8.43 -9.83 -14.53
N ASP A 115 -8.53 -10.15 -15.81
CA ASP A 115 -8.41 -11.53 -16.31
C ASP A 115 -6.94 -11.96 -16.26
N GLN A 116 -6.02 -11.05 -16.56
CA GLN A 116 -4.57 -11.24 -16.45
C GLN A 116 -4.18 -11.40 -14.98
N LEU A 117 -4.74 -10.58 -14.08
CA LEU A 117 -4.52 -10.73 -12.65
C LEU A 117 -5.06 -12.06 -12.11
N ALA A 118 -6.25 -12.51 -12.55
CA ALA A 118 -6.79 -13.80 -12.14
C ALA A 118 -5.87 -14.96 -12.57
N ARG A 119 -5.43 -14.96 -13.84
CA ARG A 119 -4.48 -15.96 -14.36
C ARG A 119 -3.14 -15.93 -13.63
N ALA A 120 -2.67 -14.75 -13.23
CA ALA A 120 -1.46 -14.61 -12.42
C ALA A 120 -1.59 -15.27 -11.05
N LEU A 121 -2.77 -15.17 -10.44
CA LEU A 121 -3.06 -15.79 -9.14
C LEU A 121 -3.28 -17.31 -9.27
N ASP A 122 -3.85 -17.78 -10.38
CA ASP A 122 -4.00 -19.21 -10.65
C ASP A 122 -2.64 -19.90 -10.92
N TYR A 123 -1.66 -19.15 -11.44
CA TYR A 123 -0.29 -19.63 -11.66
C TYR A 123 0.49 -19.87 -10.36
N LEU A 124 0.22 -19.07 -9.31
CA LEU A 124 0.95 -19.07 -8.03
C LEU A 124 0.47 -20.18 -7.07
#